data_AF-A0A821CTP4-F1
#
_entry.id   AF-A0A821CTP4-F1
#
_cell.length_a   1.000
_cell.length_b   1.000
_cell.length_c   1.000
_cell.angle_alpha   90.00
_cell.angle_beta   90.00
_cell.angle_gamma   90.00
#
_symmetry.space_group_name_H-M   'P 1'
#
loop_
_entity.id
_entity.type
_entity.pdbx_description
1 polymer ?
#
loop_
_entity_poly.entity_id
_entity_poly.type
_entity_poly.pdbx_seq_one_letter_code
_entity_poly.pdbx_strand_id
1 'polypeptide(L)'
;MRQRAELIQQIRAFELLPVDRWKPVDRTSIPGYGFHDEMSIAEIRERLELLKLEREKERELRRDQIVREKQTKEKMLTTTVRSIAKRRSDLTTQAAMR
;
A
#
# COMPACT_ATOMS: atom_id res chain seq x y z
N MET A 1 -19.51 65.21 24.29
CA MET A 1 -18.31 65.04 23.42
C MET A 1 -17.33 63.98 23.95
N ARG A 2 -17.05 63.93 25.27
CA ARG A 2 -16.08 62.97 25.85
C ARG A 2 -16.48 61.49 25.70
N GLN A 3 -17.73 61.13 26.02
CA GLN A 3 -18.24 59.76 25.89
C GLN A 3 -18.16 59.21 24.46
N ARG A 4 -18.38 60.07 23.44
CA ARG A 4 -18.23 59.67 22.03
C ARG A 4 -16.78 59.42 21.67
N ALA A 5 -15.85 60.22 22.19
CA ALA A 5 -14.43 60.04 21.96
C ALA A 5 -13.89 58.76 22.63
N GLU A 6 -14.35 58.45 23.84
CA GLU A 6 -14.02 57.21 24.56
C GLU A 6 -14.53 55.97 23.81
N LEU A 7 -15.77 56.01 23.31
CA LEU A 7 -16.33 54.92 22.51
C LEU A 7 -15.54 54.70 21.22
N ILE A 8 -15.12 55.78 20.54
CA ILE A 8 -14.29 55.70 19.33
C ILE A 8 -12.91 55.11 19.66
N GLN A 9 -12.32 55.48 20.79
CA GLN A 9 -11.04 54.91 21.23
C GLN A 9 -11.14 53.41 21.54
N GLN A 10 -12.24 52.97 22.15
CA GLN A 10 -12.50 51.56 22.41
C GLN A 10 -12.64 50.77 21.11
N ILE A 11 -13.43 51.25 20.14
CA ILE A 11 -13.59 50.59 18.84
C ILE A 11 -12.25 50.46 18.13
N ARG A 12 -11.45 51.53 18.08
CA ARG A 12 -10.11 51.50 17.47
C ARG A 12 -9.18 50.53 18.19
N ALA A 13 -9.24 50.45 19.51
CA ALA A 13 -8.45 49.49 20.27
C ALA A 13 -8.83 48.04 19.92
N PHE A 14 -10.12 47.75 19.72
CA PHE A 14 -10.59 46.45 19.25
C PHE A 14 -10.18 46.14 17.81
N GLU A 15 -10.20 47.12 16.90
CA GLU A 15 -9.77 46.95 15.50
C GLU A 15 -8.26 46.70 15.36
N LEU A 16 -7.45 47.21 16.30
CA LEU A 16 -5.99 47.01 16.33
C LEU A 16 -5.58 45.66 16.91
N LEU A 17 -6.52 44.91 17.50
CA LEU A 17 -6.22 43.57 17.98
C LEU A 17 -5.90 42.67 16.78
N PRO A 18 -4.77 41.95 16.80
CA PRO A 18 -4.46 40.99 15.76
C PRO A 18 -5.52 39.88 15.79
N VAL A 19 -6.38 39.86 14.79
CA VAL A 19 -7.31 38.76 14.57
C VAL A 19 -6.49 37.57 14.11
N ASP A 20 -6.45 36.50 14.92
CA ASP A 20 -5.83 35.25 14.51
C ASP A 20 -6.66 34.66 13.36
N ARG A 21 -6.10 34.69 12.14
CA ARG A 21 -6.78 34.23 10.91
C ARG A 21 -6.47 32.76 10.61
N TRP A 22 -6.11 31.97 11.61
CA TRP A 22 -5.89 30.54 11.40
C TRP A 22 -7.21 29.86 11.01
N LYS A 23 -7.29 29.42 9.74
CA LYS A 23 -8.33 28.51 9.30
C LYS A 23 -7.83 27.08 9.50
N PRO A 24 -8.55 26.24 10.28
CA PRO A 24 -8.22 24.82 10.34
C PRO A 24 -8.36 24.23 8.93
N VAL A 25 -7.36 23.45 8.52
CA VAL A 25 -7.43 22.69 7.26
C VAL A 25 -8.36 21.51 7.47
N ASP A 26 -9.53 21.56 6.86
CA ASP A 26 -10.42 20.41 6.77
C ASP A 26 -9.89 19.44 5.72
N ARG A 27 -9.57 18.21 6.15
CA ARG A 27 -9.05 17.15 5.27
C ARG A 27 -10.16 16.34 4.61
N THR A 28 -11.41 16.54 5.04
CA THR A 28 -12.61 15.91 4.51
C THR A 28 -13.29 16.76 3.45
N SER A 29 -12.98 18.06 3.39
CA SER A 29 -13.44 18.93 2.32
C SER A 29 -12.75 18.58 0.99
N ILE A 30 -13.55 18.57 -0.06
CA ILE A 30 -13.10 18.47 -1.44
C ILE A 30 -12.50 19.84 -1.85
N PRO A 31 -11.41 19.88 -2.65
CA PRO A 31 -10.72 21.13 -3.00
C PRO A 31 -11.56 22.18 -3.74
N GLY A 32 -12.56 21.79 -4.53
CA GLY A 32 -13.48 22.67 -5.25
C GLY A 32 -12.89 23.34 -6.50
N TYR A 33 -11.96 22.68 -7.21
CA TYR A 33 -11.34 23.21 -8.45
C TYR A 33 -12.20 22.98 -9.71
N GLY A 34 -13.33 22.31 -9.61
CA GLY A 34 -14.26 22.06 -10.71
C GLY A 34 -13.99 20.78 -11.52
N PHE A 35 -13.14 19.87 -11.03
CA PHE A 35 -13.04 18.54 -11.61
C PHE A 35 -14.20 17.66 -11.15
N HIS A 36 -14.64 16.72 -12.00
CA HIS A 36 -15.75 15.82 -11.69
C HIS A 36 -15.41 14.78 -10.60
N ASP A 37 -14.14 14.42 -10.47
CA ASP A 37 -13.67 13.35 -9.57
C ASP A 37 -12.73 13.87 -8.46
N GLU A 38 -12.97 15.09 -7.99
CA GLU A 38 -12.21 15.61 -6.87
C GLU A 38 -12.49 14.81 -5.61
N MET A 39 -11.41 14.52 -4.88
CA MET A 39 -11.46 13.79 -3.63
C MET A 39 -10.80 14.60 -2.53
N SER A 40 -11.29 14.38 -1.32
CA SER A 40 -10.64 14.93 -0.14
C SER A 40 -9.30 14.24 0.12
N ILE A 41 -8.43 14.88 0.89
CA ILE A 41 -7.14 14.30 1.28
C ILE A 41 -7.35 13.01 2.08
N ALA A 42 -8.41 12.95 2.90
CA ALA A 42 -8.76 11.75 3.66
C ALA A 42 -9.10 10.58 2.73
N GLU A 43 -9.94 10.81 1.72
CA GLU A 43 -10.34 9.79 0.74
C GLU A 43 -9.15 9.27 -0.08
N ILE A 44 -8.29 10.16 -0.56
CA ILE A 44 -7.10 9.77 -1.34
C ILE A 44 -6.16 8.88 -0.50
N ARG A 45 -6.01 9.20 0.79
CA ARG A 45 -5.20 8.38 1.70
C ARG A 45 -5.80 7.01 1.91
N GLU A 46 -7.11 6.93 2.13
CA GLU A 46 -7.80 5.65 2.28
C GLU A 46 -7.63 4.77 1.04
N ARG A 47 -7.90 5.33 -0.15
CA ARG A 47 -7.70 4.64 -1.42
C ARG A 47 -6.25 4.19 -1.61
N LEU A 48 -5.29 5.03 -1.22
CA LEU A 48 -3.88 4.67 -1.30
C LEU A 48 -3.53 3.48 -0.39
N GLU A 49 -4.07 3.43 0.83
CA GLU A 49 -3.86 2.28 1.73
C GLU A 49 -4.50 1.01 1.19
N LEU A 50 -5.70 1.08 0.60
CA LEU A 50 -6.33 -0.05 -0.08
C LEU A 50 -5.45 -0.58 -1.23
N LEU A 51 -4.94 0.32 -2.09
CA LEU A 51 -4.05 -0.06 -3.19
C LEU A 51 -2.73 -0.69 -2.73
N LYS A 52 -2.19 -0.23 -1.60
CA LYS A 52 -0.98 -0.84 -1.01
C LYS A 52 -1.27 -2.26 -0.54
N LEU A 53 -2.40 -2.47 0.14
CA LEU A 53 -2.82 -3.78 0.64
C LEU A 53 -3.06 -4.76 -0.51
N GLU A 54 -3.74 -4.33 -1.58
CA GLU A 54 -3.95 -5.15 -2.78
C GLU A 54 -2.60 -5.55 -3.41
N ARG A 55 -1.69 -4.59 -3.56
CA ARG A 55 -0.36 -4.85 -4.13
C ARG A 55 0.47 -5.81 -3.28
N GLU A 56 0.36 -5.74 -1.96
CA GLU A 56 1.02 -6.67 -1.05
C GLU A 56 0.46 -8.08 -1.21
N LYS A 57 -0.86 -8.21 -1.23
CA LYS A 57 -1.55 -9.49 -1.46
C LYS A 57 -1.16 -10.12 -2.79
N GLU A 58 -1.13 -9.34 -3.88
CA GLU A 58 -0.69 -9.84 -5.20
C GLU A 58 0.77 -10.33 -5.18
N ARG A 59 1.64 -9.61 -4.46
CA ARG A 59 3.05 -9.98 -4.31
C ARG A 59 3.21 -11.30 -3.57
N GLU A 60 2.44 -11.49 -2.49
CA GLU A 60 2.44 -12.74 -1.73
C GLU A 60 1.91 -13.91 -2.57
N LEU A 61 0.77 -13.73 -3.26
CA LEU A 61 0.22 -14.75 -4.16
C LEU A 61 1.23 -15.16 -5.24
N ARG A 62 1.92 -14.19 -5.84
CA ARG A 62 2.95 -14.47 -6.85
C ARG A 62 4.15 -15.21 -6.26
N ARG A 63 4.58 -14.84 -5.05
CA ARG A 63 5.66 -15.54 -4.34
C ARG A 63 5.27 -16.99 -4.07
N ASP A 64 4.07 -17.22 -3.56
CA ASP A 64 3.55 -18.55 -3.26
C ASP A 64 3.45 -19.42 -4.52
N GLN A 65 2.97 -18.85 -5.62
CA GLN A 65 2.93 -19.53 -6.91
C GLN A 65 4.33 -19.98 -7.34
N ILE A 66 5.33 -19.08 -7.29
CA ILE A 66 6.71 -19.39 -7.66
C ILE A 66 7.27 -20.51 -6.77
N VAL A 67 7.02 -20.46 -5.47
CA VAL A 67 7.49 -21.50 -4.54
C VAL A 67 6.85 -22.85 -4.86
N ARG A 68 5.54 -22.90 -5.09
CA ARG A 68 4.84 -24.14 -5.47
C ARG A 68 5.39 -24.71 -6.77
N GLU A 69 5.59 -23.87 -7.79
CA GLU A 69 6.17 -24.29 -9.07
C GLU A 69 7.60 -24.81 -8.94
N LYS A 70 8.42 -24.20 -8.07
CA LYS A 70 9.77 -24.70 -7.78
C LYS A 70 9.71 -26.07 -7.11
N GLN A 71 8.85 -26.24 -6.10
CA GLN A 71 8.70 -27.50 -5.39
C GLN A 71 8.19 -28.62 -6.32
N THR A 72 7.25 -28.33 -7.22
CA THR A 72 6.77 -29.35 -8.18
C THR A 72 7.87 -29.74 -9.15
N LYS A 73 8.63 -28.78 -9.68
CA LYS A 73 9.80 -29.06 -10.54
C LYS A 73 10.86 -29.88 -9.82
N GLU A 74 11.17 -29.55 -8.56
CA GLU A 74 12.13 -30.29 -7.75
C GLU A 74 11.68 -31.74 -7.50
N LYS A 75 10.40 -31.96 -7.19
CA LYS A 75 9.83 -33.32 -7.07
C LYS A 75 9.94 -34.10 -8.39
N MET A 76 9.70 -33.44 -9.52
CA MET A 76 9.86 -34.08 -10.84
C MET A 76 11.32 -34.45 -11.12
N LEU A 77 12.27 -33.57 -10.81
CA LEU A 77 13.70 -33.85 -11.01
C LEU A 77 14.18 -34.99 -10.11
N THR A 78 13.84 -34.96 -8.83
CA THR A 78 14.26 -35.98 -7.85
C THR A 78 13.69 -37.36 -8.19
N THR A 79 12.43 -37.44 -8.61
CA THR A 79 11.82 -38.69 -9.08
C THR A 79 12.50 -39.22 -10.34
N THR A 80 12.83 -38.34 -11.29
CA THR A 80 13.56 -38.70 -12.51
C THR A 80 14.97 -39.21 -12.22
N VAL A 81 15.72 -38.54 -11.33
CA VAL A 81 17.05 -39.00 -10.92
C VAL A 81 16.96 -40.36 -10.24
N ARG A 82 15.96 -40.56 -9.37
CA ARG A 82 15.73 -41.85 -8.70
C ARG A 82 15.43 -42.97 -9.71
N SER A 83 14.61 -42.71 -10.73
CA SER A 83 14.27 -43.72 -11.74
C SER A 83 15.49 -44.09 -12.60
N ILE A 84 16.33 -43.12 -12.96
CA ILE A 84 17.60 -43.35 -13.67
C ILE A 84 18.55 -44.18 -12.80
N ALA A 85 18.73 -43.81 -11.53
CA ALA A 85 19.60 -44.54 -10.60
C ALA A 85 19.14 -45.99 -10.41
N LYS A 86 17.83 -46.22 -10.23
CA LYS A 86 17.25 -47.56 -10.15
C LYS A 86 17.55 -48.37 -11.40
N ARG A 87 17.29 -47.83 -12.59
CA ARG A 87 17.55 -48.52 -13.86
C ARG A 87 19.04 -48.87 -14.03
N ARG A 88 19.96 -47.99 -13.63
CA ARG A 88 21.41 -48.28 -13.66
C ARG A 88 21.79 -49.40 -12.70
N SER A 89 21.21 -49.41 -11.50
CA SER A 89 21.39 -50.50 -10.53
C SER A 89 20.87 -51.84 -11.06
N ASP A 90 19.68 -51.86 -11.66
CA ASP A 90 19.09 -53.07 -12.22
C ASP A 90 19.92 -53.63 -13.38
N LEU A 91 20.50 -52.76 -14.22
CA LEU A 91 21.38 -53.17 -15.31
C LEU A 91 22.70 -53.76 -14.80
N THR A 92 23.28 -53.19 -13.74
CA THR A 92 24.53 -53.68 -13.15
C THR A 92 24.34 -55.02 -12.45
N THR A 93 23.23 -55.23 -11.73
CA THR A 93 22.90 -56.53 -11.13
C THR A 93 22.63 -57.59 -12.20
N GLN A 94 21.88 -57.26 -13.26
CA GLN A 94 21.67 -58.18 -14.39
C GLN A 94 22.97 -58.57 -15.09
N ALA A 95 23.90 -57.63 -15.27
CA ALA A 95 25.20 -57.91 -15.87
C ALA A 95 26.06 -58.81 -14.98
N ALA A 96 25.98 -58.68 -13.65
CA ALA A 96 26.70 -59.53 -12.70
C ALA A 96 26.11 -60.95 -12.56
N MET A 97 24.87 -61.16 -13.00
CA MET A 97 24.19 -62.47 -12.99
C MET A 97 24.38 -63.26 -14.30
N ARG A 98 25.00 -62.67 -15.33
CA ARG A 98 25.39 -63.35 -16.57
C ARG A 98 26.83 -63.81 -16.50
#